data_AF-A0A8H6IFW4-F1
#
_entry.id   AF-A0A8H6IFW4-F1
#
_cell.length_a   1.000
_cell.length_b   1.000
_cell.length_c   1.000
_cell.angle_alpha   90.00
_cell.angle_beta   90.00
_cell.angle_gamma   90.00
#
_symmetry.space_group_name_H-M   'P 1'
#
loop_
_entity.id
_entity.type
_entity.pdbx_description
1 polymer ?
#
loop_
_entity_poly.entity_id
_entity_poly.type
_entity_poly.pdbx_seq_one_letter_code
_entity_poly.pdbx_strand_id
1 'polypeptide(L)'
;MSSAASSSGSVNGRAPLTNGTNGTSSYGEVSPSTAPFHEPNGTTPPATNYPVNGYSNPYQPSHNESIVNHLYHAFQTGNYADTTLHVHQNAYRLHAVILSRSPYLAHLMSTSPQTTGQRVIYVNLEQEPEVTQEGFAIALGYLYSSISLNLIHPENARAVLAAGCLLGGMDDLCQYAYEVCRRSLSVDTIGAWLKFVEAIPQQSANGSVTPSEVIPTVFGHYAQRLRDDVFHFLVVTLPEVLEVRQNPQPHPDAASGETGRDVLLQVYAQVPFDMFKSAVESPTFNIGSDQARFKFAKDAIELRKRGISRGSGEETVVLAFGNNFGGSAVHVTRKLRKRPLWKVNS
;
A
#
# COMPACT_ATOMS: atom_id res chain seq x y z
N MET A 1 -25.43 0.21 46.47
CA MET A 1 -25.63 0.07 45.02
C MET A 1 -24.25 -0.09 44.41
N SER A 2 -23.89 -1.34 44.11
CA SER A 2 -22.54 -1.73 43.71
C SER A 2 -22.37 -1.53 42.20
N SER A 3 -21.40 -0.72 41.81
CA SER A 3 -21.00 -0.50 40.43
C SER A 3 -20.20 -1.69 39.91
N ALA A 4 -20.71 -2.32 38.85
CA ALA A 4 -20.00 -3.36 38.11
C ALA A 4 -18.84 -2.73 37.31
N ALA A 5 -17.67 -3.34 37.39
CA ALA A 5 -16.51 -2.98 36.57
C ALA A 5 -16.73 -3.51 35.13
N SER A 6 -16.82 -2.59 34.16
CA SER A 6 -16.80 -2.93 32.75
C SER A 6 -15.39 -3.35 32.34
N SER A 7 -15.19 -4.65 32.11
CA SER A 7 -13.98 -5.18 31.50
C SER A 7 -13.96 -4.83 30.00
N SER A 8 -13.30 -3.73 29.65
CA SER A 8 -12.95 -3.43 28.25
C SER A 8 -11.78 -4.33 27.84
N GLY A 9 -12.02 -5.27 26.91
CA GLY A 9 -10.98 -6.15 26.39
C GLY A 9 -9.99 -5.38 25.50
N SER A 10 -8.70 -5.43 25.83
CA SER A 10 -7.63 -4.88 24.99
C SER A 10 -7.49 -5.74 23.72
N VAL A 11 -7.56 -5.13 22.54
CA VAL A 11 -7.58 -5.83 21.22
C VAL A 11 -6.21 -5.80 20.54
N ASN A 12 -5.12 -5.89 21.29
CA ASN A 12 -3.79 -5.78 20.68
C ASN A 12 -3.50 -7.02 19.80
N GLY A 13 -3.41 -6.83 18.49
CA GLY A 13 -2.78 -7.79 17.57
C GLY A 13 -3.51 -9.11 17.29
N ARG A 14 -4.81 -9.23 17.59
CA ARG A 14 -5.61 -10.38 17.12
C ARG A 14 -6.39 -10.01 15.86
N ALA A 15 -6.06 -10.64 14.75
CA ALA A 15 -6.93 -10.66 13.58
C ALA A 15 -8.30 -11.27 13.97
N PRO A 16 -9.44 -10.72 13.52
CA PRO A 16 -10.74 -11.34 13.77
C PRO A 16 -10.83 -12.65 12.97
N LEU A 17 -10.56 -13.78 13.62
CA LEU A 17 -10.83 -15.10 13.08
C LEU A 17 -12.35 -15.34 13.13
N THR A 18 -12.94 -15.53 11.95
CA THR A 18 -14.30 -16.05 11.79
C THR A 18 -14.35 -17.53 12.23
N ASN A 19 -15.48 -17.89 12.84
CA ASN A 19 -15.82 -19.17 13.47
C ASN A 19 -15.25 -20.46 12.85
N GLY A 20 -14.72 -21.34 13.72
CA GLY A 20 -14.40 -22.74 13.37
C GLY A 20 -13.90 -23.57 14.57
N THR A 21 -14.84 -24.11 15.34
CA THR A 21 -14.84 -25.37 16.13
C THR A 21 -13.54 -26.08 16.56
N ASN A 22 -13.44 -26.30 17.88
CA ASN A 22 -12.95 -27.47 18.64
C ASN A 22 -11.64 -28.19 18.26
N GLY A 23 -10.72 -28.27 19.24
CA GLY A 23 -9.60 -29.21 19.24
C GLY A 23 -8.74 -29.12 20.50
N THR A 24 -9.20 -29.71 21.60
CA THR A 24 -8.43 -30.01 22.82
C THR A 24 -7.36 -31.08 22.57
N SER A 25 -6.12 -30.86 23.04
CA SER A 25 -5.09 -31.87 23.44
C SER A 25 -3.85 -31.12 23.95
N SER A 26 -3.61 -31.01 25.26
CA SER A 26 -2.93 -31.97 26.18
C SER A 26 -1.40 -32.04 26.04
N TYR A 27 -0.77 -31.77 27.18
CA TYR A 27 0.66 -31.83 27.50
C TYR A 27 1.28 -33.23 27.41
N GLY A 28 2.60 -33.28 27.23
CA GLY A 28 3.50 -34.39 27.57
C GLY A 28 4.92 -34.06 27.10
N GLU A 29 5.80 -33.54 27.95
CA GLU A 29 6.75 -34.24 28.86
C GLU A 29 8.08 -34.63 28.20
N VAL A 30 9.13 -34.55 29.02
CA VAL A 30 10.56 -34.36 28.70
C VAL A 30 11.34 -35.67 28.91
N SER A 31 12.50 -35.81 28.23
CA SER A 31 13.77 -36.47 28.68
C SER A 31 14.33 -37.56 27.71
N PRO A 32 15.59 -38.06 27.85
CA PRO A 32 16.75 -37.57 27.08
C PRO A 32 17.67 -38.68 26.48
N SER A 33 18.78 -38.25 25.83
CA SER A 33 20.00 -39.03 25.48
C SER A 33 19.87 -39.99 24.28
N THR A 34 20.83 -40.15 23.36
CA THR A 34 22.28 -40.38 23.51
C THR A 34 22.97 -40.29 22.12
N ALA A 35 24.22 -39.82 22.05
CA ALA A 35 25.08 -39.85 20.85
C ALA A 35 25.67 -41.25 20.57
N PRO A 36 26.22 -41.52 19.37
CA PRO A 36 27.68 -41.64 19.30
C PRO A 36 28.37 -41.19 17.98
N PHE A 37 29.57 -40.61 18.16
CA PHE A 37 30.82 -40.72 17.41
C PHE A 37 30.84 -41.09 15.90
N HIS A 38 31.42 -40.19 15.09
CA HIS A 38 32.46 -40.53 14.11
C HIS A 38 33.23 -39.27 13.67
N GLU A 39 34.56 -39.30 13.82
CA GLU A 39 35.57 -38.50 13.10
C GLU A 39 36.52 -39.53 12.40
N PRO A 40 37.26 -39.22 11.32
CA PRO A 40 38.30 -38.17 11.37
C PRO A 40 38.68 -37.43 10.06
N ASN A 41 39.48 -36.38 10.27
CA ASN A 41 40.61 -35.88 9.47
C ASN A 41 40.41 -34.95 8.26
N GLY A 42 40.99 -33.74 8.35
CA GLY A 42 41.22 -32.83 7.23
C GLY A 42 41.83 -31.46 7.61
N THR A 43 43.09 -31.46 8.07
CA THR A 43 44.13 -30.39 7.92
C THR A 43 43.74 -28.90 7.85
N THR A 44 44.14 -28.15 8.89
CA THR A 44 44.30 -26.67 8.95
C THR A 44 45.66 -26.18 8.43
N PRO A 45 45.78 -24.97 7.83
CA PRO A 45 47.02 -24.19 7.78
C PRO A 45 47.11 -23.13 8.92
N PRO A 46 48.29 -22.55 9.19
CA PRO A 46 48.71 -22.11 10.52
C PRO A 46 48.31 -20.68 10.91
N ALA A 47 48.28 -20.47 12.22
CA ALA A 47 47.92 -19.25 12.93
C ALA A 47 48.91 -18.09 12.72
N THR A 48 48.36 -16.88 12.54
CA THR A 48 49.03 -15.62 12.90
C THR A 48 48.66 -15.25 14.34
N ASN A 49 49.58 -15.53 15.26
CA ASN A 49 49.47 -15.18 16.67
C ASN A 49 49.65 -13.68 16.89
N TYR A 50 48.54 -12.96 17.04
CA TYR A 50 48.50 -11.71 17.82
C TYR A 50 47.82 -12.02 19.16
N PRO A 51 48.37 -11.58 20.31
CA PRO A 51 47.70 -11.74 21.59
C PRO A 51 46.51 -10.77 21.66
N VAL A 52 45.35 -11.24 21.21
CA VAL A 52 44.07 -10.57 21.43
C VAL A 52 43.60 -10.96 22.82
N ASN A 53 43.42 -9.99 23.72
CA ASN A 53 42.80 -10.21 25.03
C ASN A 53 41.50 -11.00 24.84
N GLY A 54 41.45 -12.19 25.45
CA GLY A 54 40.48 -13.28 25.21
C GLY A 54 39.03 -13.03 25.63
N TYR A 55 38.46 -11.88 25.27
CA TYR A 55 37.02 -11.64 25.30
C TYR A 55 36.51 -11.52 23.87
N SER A 56 36.55 -12.64 23.14
CA SER A 56 35.64 -12.81 22.00
C SER A 56 34.24 -12.96 22.58
N ASN A 57 33.53 -11.85 22.78
CA ASN A 57 32.13 -11.89 23.15
C ASN A 57 31.39 -12.55 21.98
N PRO A 58 30.83 -13.77 22.12
CA PRO A 58 30.01 -14.32 21.07
C PRO A 58 28.78 -13.40 21.04
N TYR A 59 28.70 -12.54 20.03
CA TYR A 59 27.45 -11.89 19.70
C TYR A 59 26.42 -13.04 19.65
N GLN A 60 25.46 -13.06 20.57
CA GLN A 60 24.41 -14.08 20.63
C GLN A 60 23.15 -13.47 20.00
N PRO A 61 22.94 -13.64 18.68
CA PRO A 61 21.69 -13.27 18.01
C PRO A 61 20.44 -13.76 18.75
N SER A 62 20.54 -14.92 19.42
CA SER A 62 19.46 -15.55 20.18
C SER A 62 18.94 -14.69 21.34
N HIS A 63 19.78 -13.88 21.99
CA HIS A 63 19.33 -13.04 23.10
C HIS A 63 18.43 -11.90 22.61
N ASN A 64 18.85 -11.23 21.54
CA ASN A 64 18.07 -10.14 20.93
C ASN A 64 16.73 -10.66 20.40
N GLU A 65 16.73 -11.83 19.75
CA GLU A 65 15.51 -12.47 19.26
C GLU A 65 14.55 -12.82 20.41
N SER A 66 15.07 -13.36 21.52
CA SER A 66 14.25 -13.64 22.71
C SER A 66 13.63 -12.37 23.29
N ILE A 67 14.37 -11.25 23.31
CA ILE A 67 13.84 -9.95 23.77
C ILE A 67 12.72 -9.48 22.85
N VAL A 68 12.95 -9.47 21.53
CA VAL A 68 11.96 -9.03 20.53
C VAL A 68 10.69 -9.89 20.61
N ASN A 69 10.83 -11.21 20.73
CA ASN A 69 9.70 -12.12 20.90
C ASN A 69 8.91 -11.82 22.19
N HIS A 70 9.62 -11.58 23.30
CA HIS A 70 8.97 -11.22 24.56
C HIS A 70 8.24 -9.86 24.47
N LEU A 71 8.86 -8.85 23.84
CA LEU A 71 8.25 -7.53 23.63
C LEU A 71 7.01 -7.63 22.74
N TYR A 72 7.04 -8.46 21.69
CA TYR A 72 5.87 -8.68 20.84
C TYR A 72 4.72 -9.39 21.59
N HIS A 73 5.04 -10.36 22.46
CA HIS A 73 4.04 -10.97 23.34
C HIS A 73 3.47 -9.95 24.35
N ALA A 74 4.30 -9.06 24.89
CA ALA A 74 3.85 -7.96 25.75
C ALA A 74 2.94 -6.98 24.98
N PHE A 75 3.22 -6.70 23.70
CA PHE A 75 2.32 -5.97 22.82
C PHE A 75 0.97 -6.68 22.72
N GLN A 76 0.92 -7.98 22.39
CA GLN A 76 -0.33 -8.73 22.23
C GLN A 76 -1.19 -8.79 23.50
N THR A 77 -0.55 -8.87 24.67
CA THR A 77 -1.25 -8.99 25.96
C THR A 77 -1.54 -7.65 26.63
N GLY A 78 -0.79 -6.60 26.27
CA GLY A 78 -0.81 -5.30 26.96
C GLY A 78 -0.20 -5.34 28.37
N ASN A 79 0.56 -6.39 28.69
CA ASN A 79 1.25 -6.52 29.98
C ASN A 79 2.34 -5.46 30.10
N TYR A 80 2.50 -4.87 31.29
CA TYR A 80 3.49 -3.82 31.59
C TYR A 80 3.33 -2.51 30.80
N ALA A 81 2.19 -2.34 30.12
CA ALA A 81 1.87 -1.09 29.43
C ALA A 81 1.76 0.09 30.40
N ASP A 82 2.44 1.17 30.05
CA ASP A 82 2.43 2.46 30.74
C ASP A 82 1.62 3.53 29.98
N THR A 83 1.16 3.19 28.77
CA THR A 83 0.48 4.09 27.84
C THR A 83 -0.78 3.42 27.28
N THR A 84 -1.88 4.16 27.23
CA THR A 84 -3.10 3.79 26.50
C THR A 84 -3.25 4.68 25.29
N LEU A 85 -3.30 4.09 24.10
CA LEU A 85 -3.48 4.78 22.83
C LEU A 85 -4.89 4.52 22.31
N HIS A 86 -5.67 5.59 22.13
CA HIS A 86 -6.99 5.54 21.51
C HIS A 86 -6.89 5.89 20.04
N VAL A 87 -7.30 4.96 19.17
CA VAL A 87 -7.35 5.13 17.72
C VAL A 87 -8.65 4.52 17.21
N HIS A 88 -9.41 5.28 16.42
CA HIS A 88 -10.79 4.94 16.06
C HIS A 88 -11.62 4.61 17.32
N GLN A 89 -12.22 3.42 17.36
CA GLN A 89 -13.03 2.92 18.49
C GLN A 89 -12.23 1.99 19.41
N ASN A 90 -10.92 1.85 19.20
CA ASN A 90 -10.08 0.90 19.93
C ASN A 90 -9.15 1.60 20.90
N ALA A 91 -8.85 0.89 21.99
CA ALA A 91 -7.85 1.28 22.96
C ALA A 91 -6.74 0.23 22.99
N TYR A 92 -5.50 0.68 22.82
CA TYR A 92 -4.31 -0.16 22.82
C TYR A 92 -3.49 0.11 24.07
N ARG A 93 -3.19 -0.93 24.86
CA ARG A 93 -2.26 -0.85 26.00
C ARG A 93 -0.84 -1.10 25.51
N LEU A 94 0.01 -0.08 25.54
CA LEU A 94 1.31 -0.04 24.87
C LEU A 94 2.41 0.53 25.79
N HIS A 95 3.66 0.44 25.34
CA HIS A 95 4.85 0.83 26.08
C HIS A 95 5.47 2.08 25.48
N ALA A 96 5.60 3.16 26.27
CA ALA A 96 6.09 4.45 25.83
C ALA A 96 7.48 4.37 25.18
N VAL A 97 8.36 3.52 25.73
CA VAL A 97 9.72 3.31 25.20
C VAL A 97 9.72 2.71 23.79
N ILE A 98 8.71 1.92 23.43
CA ILE A 98 8.58 1.36 22.08
C ILE A 98 7.88 2.36 21.16
N LEU A 99 6.84 3.05 21.66
CA LEU A 99 6.11 4.06 20.88
C LEU A 99 6.99 5.25 20.49
N SER A 100 7.98 5.61 21.30
CA SER A 100 8.89 6.73 21.00
C SER A 100 9.76 6.50 19.75
N ARG A 101 9.80 5.28 19.21
CA ARG A 101 10.40 4.98 17.91
C ARG A 101 9.64 5.61 16.74
N SER A 102 8.35 5.89 16.90
CA SER A 102 7.55 6.66 15.95
C SER A 102 7.69 8.15 16.29
N PRO A 103 8.21 9.00 15.38
CA PRO A 103 8.28 10.45 15.61
C PRO A 103 6.92 11.09 15.90
N TYR A 104 5.88 10.60 15.21
CA TYR A 104 4.50 11.07 15.41
C TYR A 104 4.00 10.74 16.82
N LEU A 105 4.14 9.49 17.27
CA LEU A 105 3.71 9.10 18.62
C LEU A 105 4.57 9.73 19.71
N ALA A 106 5.88 9.89 19.48
CA ALA A 106 6.77 10.61 20.38
C ALA A 106 6.31 12.07 20.59
N HIS A 107 5.91 12.74 19.50
CA HIS A 107 5.36 14.09 19.57
C HIS A 107 4.01 14.14 20.30
N LEU A 108 3.08 13.22 20.01
CA LEU A 108 1.81 13.14 20.74
C LEU A 108 2.05 12.89 22.23
N MET A 109 2.98 12.01 22.56
CA MET A 109 3.38 11.74 23.94
C MET A 109 3.96 12.98 24.63
N SER A 110 4.74 13.83 23.96
CA SER A 110 5.34 15.03 24.58
C SER A 110 4.36 16.20 24.73
N THR A 111 3.33 16.25 23.88
CA THR A 111 2.36 17.36 23.82
C THR A 111 1.02 17.05 24.49
N SER A 112 0.73 15.77 24.78
CA SER A 112 -0.49 15.39 25.48
C SER A 112 -0.44 15.76 26.97
N PRO A 113 -1.50 16.36 27.53
CA PRO A 113 -1.57 16.66 28.96
C PRO A 113 -1.38 15.39 29.80
N GLN A 114 -0.39 15.39 30.70
CA GLN A 114 -0.22 14.27 31.61
C GLN A 114 -1.24 14.36 32.74
N THR A 115 -2.25 13.50 32.70
CA THR A 115 -3.10 13.23 33.87
C THR A 115 -2.31 12.35 34.85
N THR A 116 -2.46 12.56 36.15
CA THR A 116 -1.76 11.77 37.18
C THR A 116 -2.03 10.26 36.98
N GLY A 117 -0.99 9.49 36.67
CA GLY A 117 -1.08 8.04 36.45
C GLY A 117 -0.63 7.58 35.05
N GLN A 118 -1.38 6.65 34.45
CA GLN A 118 -1.11 6.06 33.14
C GLN A 118 -1.29 7.10 32.02
N ARG A 119 -0.37 7.13 31.05
CA ARG A 119 -0.41 8.09 29.94
C ARG A 119 -1.53 7.71 28.97
N VAL A 120 -2.39 8.65 28.59
CA VAL A 120 -3.45 8.43 27.60
C VAL A 120 -3.24 9.37 26.42
N ILE A 121 -3.17 8.82 25.21
CA ILE A 121 -2.99 9.58 23.97
C ILE A 121 -4.08 9.21 22.96
N TYR A 122 -4.47 10.17 22.12
CA TYR A 122 -5.52 10.03 21.12
C TYR A 122 -4.96 10.33 19.73
N VAL A 123 -5.31 9.49 18.75
CA VAL A 123 -4.96 9.69 17.35
C VAL A 123 -6.25 9.92 16.57
N ASN A 124 -6.38 11.12 16.00
CA ASN A 124 -7.52 11.47 15.14
C ASN A 124 -7.20 11.07 13.69
N LEU A 125 -8.04 10.21 13.10
CA LEU A 125 -7.92 9.70 11.74
C LEU A 125 -9.12 10.08 10.86
N GLU A 126 -9.97 11.01 11.28
CA GLU A 126 -11.17 11.42 10.51
C GLU A 126 -10.84 11.90 9.09
N GLN A 127 -9.64 12.45 8.88
CA GLN A 127 -9.18 12.96 7.60
C GLN A 127 -8.39 11.92 6.78
N GLU A 128 -8.13 10.74 7.34
CA GLU A 128 -7.23 9.74 6.77
C GLU A 128 -7.92 8.38 6.61
N PRO A 129 -8.90 8.26 5.68
CA PRO A 129 -9.72 7.04 5.53
C PRO A 129 -8.91 5.82 5.09
N GLU A 130 -7.72 6.02 4.52
CA GLU A 130 -6.81 4.96 4.11
C GLU A 130 -6.09 4.31 5.30
N VAL A 131 -6.04 4.97 6.46
CA VAL A 131 -5.46 4.42 7.68
C VAL A 131 -6.52 3.58 8.39
N THR A 132 -6.65 2.31 8.01
CA THR A 132 -7.63 1.41 8.64
C THR A 132 -7.17 0.94 10.02
N GLN A 133 -8.10 0.43 10.83
CA GLN A 133 -7.80 -0.18 12.12
C GLN A 133 -6.75 -1.31 12.00
N GLU A 134 -6.92 -2.18 11.00
CA GLU A 134 -6.01 -3.31 10.76
C GLU A 134 -4.61 -2.82 10.36
N GLY A 135 -4.53 -1.92 9.37
CA GLY A 135 -3.26 -1.36 8.92
C GLY A 135 -2.51 -0.66 10.05
N PHE A 136 -3.23 0.09 10.89
CA PHE A 136 -2.67 0.75 12.06
C PHE A 136 -2.18 -0.24 13.12
N ALA A 137 -2.93 -1.30 13.41
CA ALA A 137 -2.53 -2.33 14.37
C ALA A 137 -1.27 -3.09 13.92
N ILE A 138 -1.15 -3.40 12.62
CA ILE A 138 0.05 -4.02 12.04
C ILE A 138 1.26 -3.09 12.16
N ALA A 139 1.09 -1.80 11.85
CA ALA A 139 2.17 -0.81 11.98
C ALA A 139 2.61 -0.61 13.45
N LEU A 140 1.67 -0.62 14.40
CA LEU A 140 2.00 -0.65 15.83
C LEU A 140 2.76 -1.91 16.22
N GLY A 141 2.32 -3.08 15.76
CA GLY A 141 3.01 -4.34 16.01
C GLY A 141 4.44 -4.34 15.45
N TYR A 142 4.66 -3.69 14.31
CA TYR A 142 5.98 -3.57 13.68
C TYR A 142 6.98 -2.82 14.56
N LEU A 143 6.53 -1.83 15.36
CA LEU A 143 7.39 -1.15 16.34
C LEU A 143 8.00 -2.11 17.37
N TYR A 144 7.30 -3.22 17.65
CA TYR A 144 7.75 -4.26 18.57
C TYR A 144 8.54 -5.37 17.87
N SER A 145 8.09 -5.82 16.70
CA SER A 145 8.73 -6.92 15.96
C SER A 145 8.37 -6.93 14.48
N SER A 146 9.35 -7.30 13.65
CA SER A 146 9.19 -7.53 12.21
C SER A 146 8.29 -8.73 11.89
N ILE A 147 7.91 -9.56 12.87
CA ILE A 147 6.90 -10.61 12.69
C ILE A 147 5.59 -10.05 12.11
N SER A 148 5.28 -8.78 12.39
CA SER A 148 4.10 -8.11 11.86
C SER A 148 4.09 -8.01 10.33
N LEU A 149 5.25 -8.14 9.65
CA LEU A 149 5.32 -8.19 8.19
C LEU A 149 4.56 -9.39 7.61
N ASN A 150 4.46 -10.50 8.35
CA ASN A 150 3.74 -11.69 7.91
C ASN A 150 2.22 -11.49 7.84
N LEU A 151 1.71 -10.40 8.41
CA LEU A 151 0.30 -10.03 8.39
C LEU A 151 -0.05 -9.14 7.19
N ILE A 152 0.93 -8.78 6.37
CA ILE A 152 0.74 -7.87 5.23
C ILE A 152 0.37 -8.71 4.00
N HIS A 153 -0.80 -8.41 3.46
CA HIS A 153 -1.39 -9.05 2.29
C HIS A 153 -1.87 -7.98 1.31
N PRO A 154 -2.10 -8.32 0.01
CA PRO A 154 -2.56 -7.37 -1.00
C PRO A 154 -3.78 -6.53 -0.57
N GLU A 155 -4.67 -7.10 0.22
CA GLU A 155 -5.93 -6.49 0.65
C GLU A 155 -5.74 -5.40 1.72
N ASN A 156 -4.70 -5.52 2.55
CA ASN A 156 -4.43 -4.60 3.66
C ASN A 156 -3.14 -3.77 3.48
N ALA A 157 -2.30 -4.10 2.50
CA ALA A 157 -0.99 -3.48 2.30
C ALA A 157 -1.05 -1.96 2.15
N ARG A 158 -2.07 -1.43 1.47
CA ARG A 158 -2.26 0.01 1.32
C ARG A 158 -2.52 0.70 2.66
N ALA A 159 -3.34 0.08 3.52
CA ALA A 159 -3.64 0.62 4.83
C ALA A 159 -2.42 0.55 5.77
N VAL A 160 -1.63 -0.53 5.69
CA VAL A 160 -0.36 -0.65 6.41
C VAL A 160 0.63 0.41 5.95
N LEU A 161 0.73 0.65 4.65
CA LEU A 161 1.57 1.71 4.08
C LEU A 161 1.15 3.10 4.58
N ALA A 162 -0.15 3.42 4.53
CA ALA A 162 -0.68 4.68 5.05
C ALA A 162 -0.37 4.85 6.54
N ALA A 163 -0.63 3.82 7.35
CA ALA A 163 -0.33 3.83 8.78
C ALA A 163 1.17 4.01 9.05
N GLY A 164 2.03 3.34 8.29
CA GLY A 164 3.47 3.43 8.45
C GLY A 164 4.03 4.81 8.11
N CYS A 165 3.51 5.43 7.05
CA CYS A 165 3.87 6.80 6.69
C CYS A 165 3.36 7.82 7.72
N LEU A 166 2.16 7.63 8.26
CA LEU A 166 1.60 8.48 9.33
C LEU A 166 2.46 8.41 10.60
N LEU A 167 2.77 7.21 11.06
CA LEU A 167 3.53 6.98 12.29
C LEU A 167 5.00 7.43 12.12
N GLY A 168 5.57 7.24 10.94
CA GLY A 168 6.95 7.54 10.63
C GLY A 168 7.96 6.64 11.33
N GLY A 169 9.23 6.73 10.93
CA GLY A 169 10.34 5.98 11.55
C GLY A 169 10.35 4.47 11.26
N MET A 170 9.65 4.03 10.22
CA MET A 170 9.51 2.62 9.83
C MET A 170 9.63 2.42 8.31
N ASP A 171 10.73 2.90 7.74
CA ASP A 171 10.96 2.90 6.29
C ASP A 171 10.90 1.49 5.67
N ASP A 172 11.43 0.47 6.38
CA ASP A 172 11.38 -0.92 5.93
C ASP A 172 9.95 -1.46 5.84
N LEU A 173 9.07 -1.11 6.80
CA LEU A 173 7.66 -1.49 6.76
C LEU A 173 6.98 -0.84 5.55
N CYS A 174 7.19 0.47 5.37
CA CYS A 174 6.61 1.23 4.27
C CYS A 174 7.08 0.67 2.92
N GLN A 175 8.38 0.40 2.77
CA GLN A 175 8.92 -0.15 1.54
C GLN A 175 8.39 -1.57 1.27
N TYR A 176 8.28 -2.42 2.29
CA TYR A 176 7.68 -3.75 2.14
C TYR A 176 6.20 -3.68 1.72
N ALA A 177 5.39 -2.88 2.43
CA ALA A 177 3.97 -2.70 2.13
C ALA A 177 3.74 -2.10 0.73
N TYR A 178 4.60 -1.16 0.31
CA TYR A 178 4.60 -0.62 -1.03
C TYR A 178 4.90 -1.69 -2.09
N GLU A 179 5.88 -2.58 -1.87
CA GLU A 179 6.16 -3.67 -2.81
C GLU A 179 4.98 -4.64 -2.93
N VAL A 180 4.28 -4.93 -1.83
CA VAL A 180 3.05 -5.74 -1.85
C VAL A 180 1.95 -5.02 -2.65
N CYS A 181 1.76 -3.71 -2.45
CA CYS A 181 0.85 -2.89 -3.25
C CYS A 181 1.17 -3.01 -4.74
N ARG A 182 2.44 -2.80 -5.13
CA ARG A 182 2.90 -2.85 -6.52
C ARG A 182 2.65 -4.22 -7.16
N ARG A 183 2.92 -5.31 -6.43
CA ARG A 183 2.69 -6.69 -6.91
C ARG A 183 1.21 -7.05 -7.02
N SER A 184 0.33 -6.35 -6.30
CA SER A 184 -1.11 -6.59 -6.37
C SER A 184 -1.78 -6.00 -7.62
N LEU A 185 -1.06 -5.22 -8.44
CA LEU A 185 -1.58 -4.66 -9.69
C LEU A 185 -1.86 -5.77 -10.69
N SER A 186 -3.13 -5.90 -11.07
CA SER A 186 -3.62 -6.91 -12.00
C SER A 186 -4.87 -6.39 -12.74
N VAL A 187 -5.35 -7.16 -13.72
CA VAL A 187 -6.59 -6.85 -14.45
C VAL A 187 -7.78 -6.73 -13.50
N ASP A 188 -7.84 -7.58 -12.47
CA ASP A 188 -8.97 -7.62 -11.53
C ASP A 188 -8.93 -6.46 -10.51
N THR A 189 -7.72 -6.02 -10.13
CA THR A 189 -7.53 -5.02 -9.07
C THR A 189 -7.40 -3.59 -9.60
N ILE A 190 -7.11 -3.40 -10.90
CA ILE A 190 -6.82 -2.07 -11.49
C ILE A 190 -7.96 -1.08 -11.26
N GLY A 191 -9.22 -1.52 -11.27
CA GLY A 191 -10.37 -0.65 -11.01
C GLY A 191 -10.34 -0.01 -9.61
N ALA A 192 -9.89 -0.75 -8.59
CA ALA A 192 -9.73 -0.21 -7.24
C ALA A 192 -8.54 0.75 -7.16
N TRP A 193 -7.46 0.46 -7.87
CA TRP A 193 -6.29 1.34 -7.96
C TRP A 193 -6.57 2.66 -8.69
N LEU A 194 -7.40 2.64 -9.73
CA LEU A 194 -7.83 3.85 -10.43
C LEU A 194 -8.63 4.78 -9.53
N LYS A 195 -9.60 4.23 -8.76
CA LYS A 195 -10.37 5.00 -7.77
C LYS A 195 -9.47 5.63 -6.71
N PHE A 196 -8.49 4.86 -6.23
CA PHE A 196 -7.52 5.35 -5.26
C PHE A 196 -6.70 6.52 -5.81
N VAL A 197 -6.09 6.37 -6.98
CA VAL A 197 -5.23 7.40 -7.58
C VAL A 197 -6.00 8.68 -7.96
N GLU A 198 -7.30 8.57 -8.23
CA GLU A 198 -8.19 9.72 -8.43
C GLU A 198 -8.49 10.46 -7.12
N ALA A 199 -8.61 9.72 -6.00
CA ALA A 199 -8.86 10.31 -4.68
C ALA A 199 -7.64 11.03 -4.09
N ILE A 200 -6.43 10.67 -4.51
CA ILE A 200 -5.18 11.34 -4.10
C ILE A 200 -5.15 12.76 -4.68
N PRO A 201 -5.09 13.81 -3.84
CA PRO A 201 -4.95 15.20 -4.29
C PRO A 201 -3.80 15.35 -5.30
N GLN A 202 -4.11 15.87 -6.49
CA GLN A 202 -3.09 16.16 -7.48
C GLN A 202 -2.32 17.41 -7.03
N GLN A 203 -0.99 17.32 -7.01
CA GLN A 203 -0.16 18.52 -6.96
C GLN A 203 -0.41 19.29 -8.24
N SER A 204 -1.02 20.47 -8.14
CA SER A 204 -1.39 21.32 -9.27
C SER A 204 -0.20 21.49 -10.23
N ALA A 205 -0.35 21.00 -11.46
CA ALA A 205 0.64 21.13 -12.54
C ALA A 205 0.77 22.57 -13.08
N ASN A 206 0.03 23.54 -12.53
CA ASN A 206 0.18 24.94 -12.86
C ASN A 206 1.33 25.50 -12.02
N GLY A 207 2.50 25.67 -12.63
CA GLY A 207 3.77 26.12 -12.04
C GLY A 207 3.80 27.52 -11.40
N SER A 208 2.72 27.95 -10.75
CA SER A 208 2.72 28.99 -9.72
C SER A 208 2.85 28.29 -8.37
N VAL A 209 4.07 27.93 -7.98
CA VAL A 209 4.34 27.36 -6.67
C VAL A 209 4.27 28.51 -5.65
N THR A 210 3.08 28.76 -5.12
CA THR A 210 2.97 29.31 -3.77
C THR A 210 3.29 28.17 -2.80
N PRO A 211 4.22 28.33 -1.84
CA PRO A 211 4.64 27.23 -0.93
C PRO A 211 3.55 26.70 0.02
N SER A 212 2.28 27.10 -0.12
CA SER A 212 1.23 26.91 0.89
C SER A 212 0.13 25.92 0.51
N GLU A 213 0.15 25.29 -0.67
CA GLU A 213 -0.96 24.43 -1.13
C GLU A 213 -0.57 22.99 -1.51
N VAL A 214 0.60 22.50 -1.13
CA VAL A 214 0.87 21.06 -1.21
C VAL A 214 0.11 20.40 -0.06
N ILE A 215 -1.11 19.91 -0.33
CA ILE A 215 -1.83 19.07 0.63
C ILE A 215 -1.01 17.78 0.76
N PRO A 216 -0.32 17.55 1.89
CA PRO A 216 0.47 16.35 2.03
C PRO A 216 -0.49 15.17 2.20
N THR A 217 -0.33 14.16 1.36
CA THR A 217 -1.07 12.91 1.50
C THR A 217 -0.41 12.08 2.58
N VAL A 218 -1.17 11.28 3.34
CA VAL A 218 -0.59 10.37 4.34
C VAL A 218 0.49 9.45 3.78
N PHE A 219 0.42 9.09 2.51
CA PHE A 219 1.40 8.24 1.82
C PHE A 219 2.75 8.94 1.51
N GLY A 220 2.90 10.23 1.77
CA GLY A 220 4.10 11.00 1.44
C GLY A 220 4.55 10.80 -0.02
N HIS A 221 5.81 10.42 -0.23
CA HIS A 221 6.37 10.19 -1.57
C HIS A 221 5.83 8.93 -2.26
N TYR A 222 5.26 7.97 -1.51
CA TYR A 222 4.69 6.75 -2.09
C TYR A 222 3.41 7.01 -2.89
N ALA A 223 2.69 8.11 -2.62
CA ALA A 223 1.51 8.48 -3.41
C ALA A 223 1.86 8.64 -4.89
N GLN A 224 2.95 9.35 -5.19
CA GLN A 224 3.39 9.56 -6.57
C GLN A 224 3.92 8.26 -7.18
N ARG A 225 4.71 7.48 -6.42
CA ARG A 225 5.22 6.18 -6.89
C ARG A 225 4.09 5.22 -7.27
N LEU A 226 3.06 5.10 -6.44
CA LEU A 226 1.89 4.26 -6.73
C LEU A 226 1.13 4.76 -7.96
N ARG A 227 0.98 6.08 -8.13
CA ARG A 227 0.40 6.68 -9.34
C ARG A 227 1.21 6.31 -10.60
N ASP A 228 2.53 6.38 -10.51
CA ASP A 228 3.43 6.04 -11.61
C ASP A 228 3.40 4.55 -11.93
N ASP A 229 3.33 3.68 -10.92
CA ASP A 229 3.18 2.23 -11.10
C ASP A 229 1.84 1.86 -11.76
N VAL A 230 0.73 2.50 -11.35
CA VAL A 230 -0.57 2.33 -11.99
C VAL A 230 -0.52 2.79 -13.45
N PHE A 231 0.12 3.92 -13.73
CA PHE A 231 0.31 4.41 -15.09
C PHE A 231 1.14 3.44 -15.94
N HIS A 232 2.26 2.96 -15.38
CA HIS A 232 3.13 1.98 -16.05
C HIS A 232 2.37 0.69 -16.34
N PHE A 233 1.59 0.20 -15.37
CA PHE A 233 0.76 -0.98 -15.54
C PHE A 233 -0.24 -0.81 -16.70
N LEU A 234 -0.96 0.32 -16.77
CA LEU A 234 -1.91 0.59 -17.85
C LEU A 234 -1.25 0.61 -19.23
N VAL A 235 -0.07 1.23 -19.33
CA VAL A 235 0.56 1.54 -20.61
C VAL A 235 1.41 0.39 -21.14
N VAL A 236 2.07 -0.35 -20.25
CA VAL A 236 3.06 -1.38 -20.61
C VAL A 236 2.55 -2.77 -20.23
N THR A 237 2.31 -3.01 -18.94
CA THR A 237 2.04 -4.36 -18.43
C THR A 237 0.69 -4.92 -18.89
N LEU A 238 -0.37 -4.11 -18.83
CA LEU A 238 -1.72 -4.54 -19.14
C LEU A 238 -1.90 -4.96 -20.61
N PRO A 239 -1.44 -4.18 -21.61
CA PRO A 239 -1.47 -4.62 -23.02
C PRO A 239 -0.65 -5.89 -23.29
N GLU A 240 0.45 -6.09 -22.57
CA GLU A 240 1.29 -7.28 -22.69
C GLU A 240 0.60 -8.51 -22.10
N VAL A 241 0.03 -8.40 -20.89
CA VAL A 241 -0.72 -9.49 -20.23
C VAL A 241 -1.97 -9.89 -21.02
N LEU A 242 -2.63 -8.93 -21.66
CA LEU A 242 -3.82 -9.18 -22.49
C LEU A 242 -3.47 -9.60 -23.93
N GLU A 243 -2.19 -9.78 -24.24
CA GLU A 243 -1.68 -10.22 -25.55
C GLU A 243 -2.27 -9.43 -26.73
N VAL A 244 -2.50 -8.13 -26.56
CA VAL A 244 -3.25 -7.30 -27.53
C VAL A 244 -2.58 -7.26 -28.92
N ARG A 245 -1.32 -7.68 -29.03
CA ARG A 245 -0.58 -7.81 -30.28
C ARG A 245 -0.69 -9.19 -30.95
N GLN A 246 -0.98 -10.26 -30.21
CA GLN A 246 -0.92 -11.64 -30.70
C GLN A 246 -2.32 -12.18 -31.02
N ASN A 247 -2.97 -11.68 -32.09
CA ASN A 247 -3.63 -12.50 -33.15
C ASN A 247 -4.63 -11.69 -34.00
N PRO A 248 -4.55 -11.84 -35.34
CA PRO A 248 -5.69 -11.82 -36.25
C PRO A 248 -6.14 -13.24 -36.68
N GLN A 249 -5.76 -14.31 -35.97
CA GLN A 249 -6.26 -15.66 -36.28
C GLN A 249 -7.38 -16.09 -35.33
N PRO A 250 -8.60 -16.34 -35.83
CA PRO A 250 -9.66 -16.94 -35.03
C PRO A 250 -9.31 -18.40 -34.74
N HIS A 251 -9.04 -18.73 -33.48
CA HIS A 251 -9.06 -20.12 -33.03
C HIS A 251 -10.52 -20.58 -32.95
N PRO A 252 -10.87 -21.73 -33.55
CA PRO A 252 -12.26 -22.19 -33.65
C PRO A 252 -12.88 -22.65 -32.32
N ASP A 253 -12.11 -22.71 -31.23
CA ASP A 253 -12.55 -23.24 -29.93
C ASP A 253 -12.80 -22.15 -28.86
N ALA A 254 -12.74 -20.85 -29.19
CA ALA A 254 -13.04 -19.78 -28.25
C ALA A 254 -14.56 -19.56 -28.11
N ALA A 255 -15.25 -20.54 -27.52
CA ALA A 255 -16.67 -20.51 -27.21
C ALA A 255 -17.00 -19.71 -25.93
N SER A 256 -16.43 -18.51 -25.79
CA SER A 256 -16.72 -17.45 -24.79
C SER A 256 -15.55 -16.44 -24.89
N GLY A 257 -15.66 -15.25 -25.48
CA GLY A 257 -16.55 -14.15 -25.12
C GLY A 257 -15.68 -13.09 -24.42
N GLU A 258 -15.29 -12.04 -25.16
CA GLU A 258 -14.31 -10.96 -24.83
C GLU A 258 -12.86 -11.25 -25.28
N THR A 259 -12.38 -10.49 -26.27
CA THR A 259 -10.97 -10.47 -26.67
C THR A 259 -10.15 -9.67 -25.66
N GLY A 260 -8.83 -9.90 -25.56
CA GLY A 260 -7.95 -9.07 -24.70
C GLY A 260 -8.04 -7.57 -25.00
N ARG A 261 -8.38 -7.21 -26.25
CA ARG A 261 -8.69 -5.83 -26.65
C ARG A 261 -9.98 -5.30 -26.02
N ASP A 262 -11.02 -6.13 -25.89
CA ASP A 262 -12.30 -5.75 -25.28
C ASP A 262 -12.12 -5.49 -23.77
N VAL A 263 -11.37 -6.35 -23.08
CA VAL A 263 -11.00 -6.15 -21.66
C VAL A 263 -10.20 -4.85 -21.49
N LEU A 264 -9.21 -4.60 -22.36
CA LEU A 264 -8.44 -3.36 -22.35
C LEU A 264 -9.34 -2.13 -22.54
N LEU A 265 -10.31 -2.19 -23.45
CA LEU A 265 -11.29 -1.11 -23.67
C LEU A 265 -12.15 -0.88 -22.43
N GLN A 266 -12.60 -1.93 -21.76
CA GLN A 266 -13.41 -1.83 -20.54
C GLN A 266 -12.63 -1.20 -19.39
N VAL A 267 -11.35 -1.53 -19.22
CA VAL A 267 -10.47 -0.89 -18.22
C VAL A 267 -10.27 0.59 -18.56
N TYR A 268 -9.89 0.90 -19.81
CA TYR A 268 -9.65 2.28 -20.25
C TYR A 268 -10.91 3.16 -20.22
N ALA A 269 -12.09 2.56 -20.22
CA ALA A 269 -13.34 3.30 -20.02
C ALA A 269 -13.54 3.82 -18.59
N GLN A 270 -12.77 3.31 -17.61
CA GLN A 270 -12.84 3.73 -16.20
C GLN A 270 -11.70 4.66 -15.79
N VAL A 271 -10.66 4.80 -16.60
CA VAL A 271 -9.46 5.59 -16.26
C VAL A 271 -9.80 7.10 -16.17
N PRO A 272 -9.32 7.85 -15.17
CA PRO A 272 -9.51 9.31 -15.12
C PRO A 272 -8.96 10.02 -16.37
N PHE A 273 -9.58 11.12 -16.79
CA PHE A 273 -9.29 11.76 -18.09
C PHE A 273 -7.80 12.06 -18.30
N ASP A 274 -7.12 12.66 -17.32
CA ASP A 274 -5.71 13.06 -17.48
C ASP A 274 -4.82 11.83 -17.66
N MET A 275 -5.07 10.78 -16.88
CA MET A 275 -4.35 9.51 -17.00
C MET A 275 -4.66 8.79 -18.32
N PHE A 276 -5.92 8.82 -18.77
CA PHE A 276 -6.34 8.27 -20.07
C PHE A 276 -5.64 8.97 -21.24
N LYS A 277 -5.64 10.32 -21.23
CA LYS A 277 -4.95 11.15 -22.21
C LYS A 277 -3.46 10.81 -22.23
N SER A 278 -2.78 10.89 -21.09
CA SER A 278 -1.35 10.60 -21.00
C SER A 278 -1.01 9.16 -21.40
N ALA A 279 -1.87 8.20 -21.10
CA ALA A 279 -1.65 6.80 -21.45
C ALA A 279 -1.77 6.59 -22.97
N VAL A 280 -2.83 7.09 -23.60
CA VAL A 280 -3.04 6.98 -25.05
C VAL A 280 -1.96 7.74 -25.84
N GLU A 281 -1.54 8.90 -25.33
CA GLU A 281 -0.49 9.73 -25.94
C GLU A 281 0.93 9.22 -25.64
N SER A 282 1.07 8.20 -24.79
CA SER A 282 2.38 7.67 -24.43
C SER A 282 3.04 6.96 -25.63
N PRO A 283 4.34 7.19 -25.89
CA PRO A 283 5.08 6.42 -26.89
C PRO A 283 5.20 4.94 -26.50
N THR A 284 5.18 4.62 -25.19
CA THR A 284 5.27 3.23 -24.70
C THR A 284 3.96 2.46 -24.80
N PHE A 285 2.83 3.11 -25.11
CA PHE A 285 1.54 2.46 -25.26
C PHE A 285 1.43 1.72 -26.59
N ASN A 286 1.88 0.48 -26.62
CA ASN A 286 2.07 -0.24 -27.88
C ASN A 286 0.99 -1.31 -28.11
N ILE A 287 -0.09 -0.87 -28.75
CA ILE A 287 -1.28 -1.66 -29.15
C ILE A 287 -1.42 -1.79 -30.68
N GLY A 288 -0.32 -1.61 -31.43
CA GLY A 288 -0.29 -1.64 -32.89
C GLY A 288 0.10 -0.30 -33.51
N SER A 289 -0.40 -0.03 -34.73
CA SER A 289 -0.12 1.21 -35.46
C SER A 289 -0.83 2.43 -34.86
N ASP A 290 -0.41 3.64 -35.26
CA ASP A 290 -1.09 4.89 -34.86
C ASP A 290 -2.58 4.89 -35.25
N GLN A 291 -2.92 4.24 -36.37
CA GLN A 291 -4.32 4.06 -36.77
C GLN A 291 -5.08 3.12 -35.82
N ALA A 292 -4.45 2.03 -35.37
CA ALA A 292 -5.03 1.11 -34.39
C ALA A 292 -5.22 1.77 -33.02
N ARG A 293 -4.25 2.60 -32.62
CA ARG A 293 -4.29 3.42 -31.40
C ARG A 293 -5.39 4.49 -31.48
N PHE A 294 -5.50 5.19 -32.61
CA PHE A 294 -6.58 6.15 -32.85
C PHE A 294 -7.95 5.48 -32.77
N LYS A 295 -8.12 4.32 -33.43
CA LYS A 295 -9.35 3.54 -33.37
C LYS A 295 -9.67 3.12 -31.94
N PHE A 296 -8.69 2.58 -31.21
CA PHE A 296 -8.84 2.21 -29.80
C PHE A 296 -9.30 3.38 -28.93
N ALA A 297 -8.63 4.53 -29.05
CA ALA A 297 -8.99 5.72 -28.28
C ALA A 297 -10.40 6.21 -28.60
N LYS A 298 -10.81 6.16 -29.88
CA LYS A 298 -12.17 6.48 -30.31
C LYS A 298 -13.20 5.53 -29.68
N ASP A 299 -12.95 4.22 -29.73
CA ASP A 299 -13.83 3.19 -29.18
C ASP A 299 -13.95 3.34 -27.64
N ALA A 300 -12.82 3.59 -26.95
CA ALA A 300 -12.78 3.85 -25.52
C ALA A 300 -13.59 5.10 -25.14
N ILE A 301 -13.41 6.22 -25.86
CA ILE A 301 -14.19 7.45 -25.64
C ILE A 301 -15.69 7.21 -25.85
N GLU A 302 -16.07 6.42 -26.84
CA GLU A 302 -17.47 6.06 -27.05
C GLU A 302 -18.04 5.26 -25.86
N LEU A 303 -17.27 4.30 -25.34
CA LEU A 303 -17.67 3.53 -24.15
C LEU A 303 -17.77 4.42 -22.90
N ARG A 304 -16.85 5.37 -22.73
CA ARG A 304 -16.84 6.37 -21.64
C ARG A 304 -18.07 7.28 -21.65
N LYS A 305 -18.57 7.66 -22.84
CA LYS A 305 -19.81 8.44 -22.99
C LYS A 305 -21.04 7.70 -22.47
N ARG A 306 -21.03 6.36 -22.55
CA ARG A 306 -22.13 5.51 -22.06
C ARG A 306 -22.05 5.31 -20.53
N GLY A 307 -20.85 5.44 -19.94
CA GLY A 307 -20.56 5.24 -18.52
C GLY A 307 -20.27 6.51 -17.69
N ILE A 308 -19.18 6.48 -16.92
CA ILE A 308 -18.80 7.40 -15.83
C ILE A 308 -18.73 8.88 -16.25
N SER A 309 -18.44 9.19 -17.52
CA SER A 309 -18.23 10.56 -18.00
C SER A 309 -19.51 11.35 -18.31
N ARG A 310 -20.70 10.87 -17.92
CA ARG A 310 -21.97 11.64 -18.05
C ARG A 310 -21.93 12.91 -17.19
N GLY A 311 -21.38 13.99 -17.74
CA GLY A 311 -21.39 15.34 -17.14
C GLY A 311 -20.05 16.05 -17.10
N SER A 312 -18.93 15.36 -17.35
CA SER A 312 -17.58 15.92 -17.16
C SER A 312 -17.10 16.77 -18.36
N GLY A 313 -17.62 16.55 -19.56
CA GLY A 313 -17.22 17.27 -20.78
C GLY A 313 -17.21 16.37 -22.00
N GLU A 314 -17.04 16.95 -23.18
CA GLU A 314 -16.97 16.18 -24.43
C GLU A 314 -15.51 15.83 -24.74
N GLU A 315 -15.18 14.55 -24.63
CA GLU A 315 -13.88 13.98 -24.99
C GLU A 315 -13.84 13.65 -26.49
N THR A 316 -12.73 13.98 -27.16
CA THR A 316 -12.49 13.72 -28.58
C THR A 316 -11.04 13.27 -28.80
N VAL A 317 -10.83 12.50 -29.87
CA VAL A 317 -9.49 12.07 -30.32
C VAL A 317 -9.21 12.61 -31.71
N VAL A 318 -7.98 13.04 -31.95
CA VAL A 318 -7.48 13.57 -33.21
C VAL A 318 -6.23 12.79 -33.61
N LEU A 319 -6.07 12.56 -34.91
CA LEU A 319 -4.85 12.02 -35.50
C LEU A 319 -4.11 13.18 -36.19
N ALA A 320 -2.90 13.48 -35.73
CA ALA A 320 -2.04 14.48 -36.35
C ALA A 320 -1.30 13.86 -37.54
N PHE A 321 -1.31 14.55 -38.68
CA PHE A 321 -0.55 14.18 -39.87
C PHE A 321 0.58 15.20 -40.04
N GLY A 322 1.84 14.76 -39.90
CA GLY A 322 3.01 15.64 -40.02
C GLY A 322 4.25 15.06 -39.33
N ASN A 323 5.43 15.66 -39.58
CA ASN A 323 6.71 15.24 -39.02
C ASN A 323 6.71 15.41 -37.49
N ASN A 324 6.39 14.35 -36.76
CA ASN A 324 6.31 14.36 -35.31
C ASN A 324 7.72 14.48 -34.73
N PHE A 325 8.05 15.67 -34.19
CA PHE A 325 9.22 15.89 -33.35
C PHE A 325 9.02 15.21 -31.99
N GLY A 326 9.04 13.87 -31.96
CA GLY A 326 9.11 13.06 -30.75
C GLY A 326 7.80 12.82 -29.98
N GLY A 327 6.63 13.23 -30.51
CA GLY A 327 5.32 13.03 -29.87
C GLY A 327 4.46 11.91 -30.50
N SER A 328 3.44 11.43 -29.77
CA SER A 328 2.40 10.51 -30.29
C SER A 328 1.58 11.19 -31.39
N ALA A 329 1.32 10.49 -32.50
CA ALA A 329 0.45 10.99 -33.58
C ALA A 329 -1.03 11.06 -33.17
N VAL A 330 -1.42 10.33 -32.12
CA VAL A 330 -2.77 10.33 -31.56
C VAL A 330 -2.82 11.29 -30.38
N HIS A 331 -3.78 12.22 -30.39
CA HIS A 331 -4.02 13.18 -29.32
C HIS A 331 -5.47 13.14 -28.82
N VAL A 332 -5.65 13.21 -27.51
CA VAL A 332 -6.96 13.24 -26.84
C VAL A 332 -7.19 14.63 -26.23
N THR A 333 -8.36 15.20 -26.47
CA THR A 333 -8.77 16.50 -25.93
C THR A 333 -10.13 16.42 -25.26
N ARG A 334 -10.39 17.30 -24.29
CA ARG A 334 -11.70 17.39 -23.62
C ARG A 334 -12.17 18.84 -23.58
N LYS A 335 -13.38 19.06 -24.09
CA LYS A 335 -14.06 20.36 -24.03
C LYS A 335 -14.96 20.40 -22.80
N LEU A 336 -14.62 21.27 -21.85
CA LEU A 336 -15.48 21.55 -20.69
C LEU A 336 -16.75 22.29 -21.15
N ARG A 337 -17.93 21.84 -20.70
CA ARG A 337 -19.17 22.58 -20.93
C ARG A 337 -19.14 23.84 -20.07
N LYS A 338 -19.08 25.02 -20.70
CA LYS A 338 -19.17 26.30 -19.99
C LYS A 338 -20.53 26.38 -19.30
N ARG A 339 -20.54 26.64 -17.98
CA ARG A 339 -21.78 26.97 -17.27
C ARG A 339 -22.31 28.29 -17.84
N PRO A 340 -23.61 28.42 -18.17
CA PRO A 340 -24.16 29.69 -18.63
C PRO A 340 -23.99 30.74 -17.53
N LEU A 341 -23.21 31.79 -17.79
CA LEU A 341 -23.19 32.98 -16.94
C LEU A 341 -24.56 33.64 -17.07
N TRP A 342 -25.31 33.69 -15.98
CA TRP A 342 -26.52 34.50 -15.89
C TRP A 342 -26.09 35.97 -15.93
N LYS A 343 -26.56 36.71 -16.93
CA LYS A 343 -26.46 38.18 -16.93
C LYS A 343 -27.46 38.71 -15.93
N VAL A 344 -26.99 39.43 -14.92
CA VAL A 344 -27.84 40.34 -14.14
C VAL A 344 -28.08 41.55 -15.02
N ASN A 345 -29.33 41.77 -15.41
CA ASN A 345 -29.72 43.05 -15.99
C ASN A 345 -29.93 44.03 -14.82
N SER A 346 -29.21 45.14 -14.87
CA SER A 346 -29.34 46.28 -13.95
C SER A 346 -30.57 47.11 -14.24
#